data_AF-A0A3S0G285-F1
#
_entry.id   AF-A0A3S0G285-F1
#
_cell.length_a   1.000
_cell.length_b   1.000
_cell.length_c   1.000
_cell.angle_alpha   90.00
_cell.angle_beta   90.00
_cell.angle_gamma   90.00
#
_symmetry.space_group_name_H-M   'P 1'
#
loop_
_entity.id
_entity.type
_entity.pdbx_description
1 polymer ?
#
loop_
_entity_poly.entity_id
_entity_poly.type
_entity_poly.pdbx_seq_one_letter_code
_entity_poly.pdbx_strand_id
1 'polypeptide(L)'
;MERLALALLCAAGTFWFGSVAYAQSPAPAAPDCAAQATEQKLAGAALNSFMKKCERETAMRACESAATEKKLSGAARASFTRKCVKDAAMTPADQ
;
A
#
# COMPACT_ATOMS: atom_id res chain seq x y z
N MET A 1 22.98 -25.37 2.43
CA MET A 1 23.21 -26.66 1.76
C MET A 1 22.97 -27.84 2.71
N GLU A 2 21.93 -27.83 3.56
CA GLU A 2 21.67 -28.96 4.49
C GLU A 2 20.18 -29.13 4.86
N ARG A 3 19.26 -28.94 3.91
CA ARG A 3 17.84 -29.32 4.11
C ARG A 3 17.22 -29.95 2.87
N LEU A 4 18.00 -30.80 2.21
CA LEU A 4 17.53 -31.67 1.12
C LEU A 4 17.58 -33.13 1.58
N ALA A 5 16.69 -33.50 2.50
CA ALA A 5 16.38 -34.90 2.82
C ALA A 5 15.23 -34.97 3.82
N LEU A 6 14.00 -35.07 3.32
CA LEU A 6 13.01 -36.10 3.67
C LEU A 6 11.63 -35.64 3.15
N ALA A 7 11.48 -35.76 1.83
CA ALA A 7 10.17 -36.00 1.25
C ALA A 7 9.98 -37.51 1.20
N LEU A 8 9.20 -38.10 2.11
CA LEU A 8 8.49 -39.35 1.85
C LEU A 8 7.53 -39.65 3.02
N LEU A 9 6.24 -39.36 2.83
CA LEU A 9 5.10 -40.11 3.37
C LEU A 9 3.81 -39.52 2.78
N CYS A 10 3.56 -39.91 1.53
CA CYS A 10 2.24 -39.80 0.91
C CYS A 10 1.35 -40.95 1.38
N ALA A 11 0.06 -40.63 1.51
CA ALA A 11 -1.11 -41.50 1.31
C ALA A 11 -1.54 -42.43 2.45
N ALA A 12 -2.47 -41.92 3.27
CA ALA A 12 -3.81 -42.50 3.41
C ALA A 12 -4.73 -41.55 4.21
N GLY A 13 -5.86 -41.12 3.63
CA GLY A 13 -6.96 -40.53 4.40
C GLY A 13 -7.59 -39.27 3.81
N THR A 14 -8.37 -39.43 2.74
CA THR A 14 -9.62 -38.69 2.44
C THR A 14 -9.89 -37.37 3.18
N PHE A 15 -9.61 -36.23 2.54
CA PHE A 15 -10.47 -35.06 2.67
C PHE A 15 -10.57 -34.36 1.31
N TRP A 16 -11.66 -34.66 0.63
CA TRP A 16 -12.09 -34.04 -0.61
C TRP A 16 -12.85 -32.76 -0.23
N PHE A 17 -12.15 -31.62 -0.14
CA PHE A 17 -12.79 -30.30 -0.20
C PHE A 17 -11.81 -29.28 -0.81
N GLY A 18 -12.24 -28.67 -1.91
CA GLY A 18 -11.88 -27.32 -2.36
C GLY A 18 -10.40 -27.08 -2.68
N SER A 19 -9.98 -27.06 -3.94
CA SER A 19 -10.06 -25.86 -4.79
C SER A 19 -9.97 -24.53 -4.04
N VAL A 20 -8.91 -23.78 -4.37
CA VAL A 20 -8.72 -22.34 -4.18
C VAL A 20 -8.48 -21.88 -2.73
N ALA A 21 -7.22 -21.90 -2.33
CA ALA A 21 -6.68 -20.87 -1.45
C ALA A 21 -6.06 -19.79 -2.35
N TYR A 22 -6.85 -18.75 -2.59
CA TYR A 22 -6.42 -17.46 -3.07
C TYR A 22 -5.36 -16.93 -2.10
N ALA A 23 -4.09 -17.15 -2.39
CA ALA A 23 -3.06 -16.23 -1.93
C ALA A 23 -3.11 -14.97 -2.80
N GLN A 24 -4.25 -14.27 -2.78
CA GLN A 24 -4.24 -12.85 -3.07
C GLN A 24 -3.63 -12.20 -1.83
N SER A 25 -2.30 -12.09 -1.82
CA SER A 25 -1.73 -10.88 -1.23
C SER A 25 -2.22 -9.76 -2.13
N PRO A 26 -3.16 -8.89 -1.71
CA PRO A 26 -3.13 -7.59 -2.31
C PRO A 26 -1.76 -7.04 -1.93
N ALA A 27 -0.91 -6.85 -2.94
CA ALA A 27 0.13 -5.82 -2.89
C ALA A 27 -0.49 -4.62 -2.16
N PRO A 28 0.20 -3.99 -1.19
CA PRO A 28 -0.39 -2.94 -0.39
C PRO A 28 -0.93 -1.89 -1.35
N ALA A 29 -2.24 -1.95 -1.59
CA ALA A 29 -2.93 -0.99 -2.41
C ALA A 29 -2.69 0.32 -1.68
N ALA A 30 -2.25 1.33 -2.42
CA ALA A 30 -2.17 2.69 -1.90
C ALA A 30 -3.43 2.93 -1.06
N PRO A 31 -3.30 3.48 0.17
CA PRO A 31 -4.41 3.57 1.10
C PRO A 31 -5.59 4.22 0.39
N ASP A 32 -6.61 3.41 0.11
CA ASP A 32 -7.75 3.86 -0.66
C ASP A 32 -8.56 4.78 0.26
N CYS A 33 -8.44 6.08 0.00
CA CYS A 33 -9.05 7.11 0.83
C CYS A 33 -10.56 6.95 0.91
N ALA A 34 -11.18 6.37 -0.12
CA ALA A 34 -12.59 6.00 -0.12
C ALA A 34 -12.88 4.89 0.88
N ALA A 35 -12.12 3.80 0.86
CA ALA A 35 -12.27 2.69 1.81
C ALA A 35 -12.08 3.13 3.28
N GLN A 36 -11.10 3.99 3.57
CA GLN A 36 -10.89 4.49 4.93
C GLN A 36 -12.00 5.44 5.40
N ALA A 37 -12.60 6.22 4.49
CA ALA A 37 -13.71 7.09 4.86
C ALA A 37 -14.99 6.30 5.16
N THR A 38 -15.26 5.21 4.43
CA THR A 38 -16.40 4.32 4.69
C THR A 38 -16.22 3.50 5.96
N GLU A 39 -15.02 3.03 6.27
CA GLU A 39 -14.68 2.41 7.57
C GLU A 39 -14.95 3.36 8.74
N GLN A 40 -14.54 4.62 8.61
CA GLN A 40 -14.79 5.66 9.61
C GLN A 40 -16.24 6.17 9.61
N LYS A 41 -17.11 5.65 8.72
CA LYS A 41 -18.50 6.07 8.54
C LYS A 41 -18.66 7.60 8.43
N LEU A 42 -17.68 8.25 7.82
CA LEU A 42 -17.68 9.71 7.67
C LEU A 42 -18.70 10.08 6.59
N ALA A 43 -19.55 11.06 6.87
CA ALA A 43 -20.55 11.55 5.93
C ALA A 43 -20.47 13.08 5.79
N GLY A 44 -20.98 13.61 4.67
CA GLY A 44 -21.07 15.05 4.42
C GLY A 44 -19.71 15.77 4.48
N ALA A 45 -19.66 16.90 5.18
CA ALA A 45 -18.45 17.73 5.28
C ALA A 45 -17.26 17.02 5.94
N ALA A 46 -17.53 16.04 6.81
CA ALA A 46 -16.50 15.25 7.48
C ALA A 46 -15.78 14.31 6.49
N LEU A 47 -16.53 13.67 5.59
CA LEU A 47 -15.97 12.86 4.50
C LEU A 47 -15.10 13.73 3.58
N ASN A 48 -15.58 14.91 3.16
CA ASN A 48 -14.82 15.76 2.25
C ASN A 48 -13.48 16.25 2.86
N SER A 49 -13.50 16.59 4.16
CA SER A 49 -12.29 16.99 4.88
C SER A 49 -11.33 15.82 5.07
N PHE A 50 -11.86 14.63 5.35
CA PHE A 50 -11.08 13.41 5.47
C PHE A 50 -10.44 13.02 4.14
N MET A 51 -11.19 13.03 3.03
CA MET A 51 -10.66 12.75 1.69
C MET A 51 -9.50 13.67 1.35
N LYS A 52 -9.70 14.99 1.47
CA LYS A 52 -8.64 15.99 1.22
C LYS A 52 -7.41 15.79 2.09
N LYS A 53 -7.58 15.32 3.32
CA LYS A 53 -6.46 15.02 4.22
C LYS A 53 -5.78 13.71 3.85
N CYS A 54 -6.56 12.68 3.51
CA CYS A 54 -6.06 11.39 3.09
C CYS A 54 -5.28 11.49 1.77
N GLU A 55 -5.79 12.17 0.75
CA GLU A 55 -5.08 12.39 -0.51
C GLU A 55 -3.71 13.05 -0.29
N ARG A 56 -3.66 14.07 0.57
CA ARG A 56 -2.39 14.73 0.95
C ARG A 56 -1.44 13.80 1.70
N GLU A 57 -1.95 13.01 2.64
CA GLU A 57 -1.17 12.03 3.40
C GLU A 57 -0.62 10.93 2.49
N THR A 58 -1.45 10.42 1.56
CA THR A 58 -1.07 9.42 0.55
C THR A 58 0.03 9.97 -0.35
N ALA A 59 -0.13 11.19 -0.87
CA ALA A 59 0.91 11.87 -1.65
C ALA A 59 2.20 12.06 -0.82
N MET A 60 2.09 12.49 0.44
CA MET A 60 3.26 12.62 1.32
C MET A 60 3.99 11.28 1.50
N ARG A 61 3.27 10.20 1.81
CA ARG A 61 3.85 8.87 2.02
C ARG A 61 4.50 8.32 0.76
N ALA A 62 3.86 8.47 -0.40
CA ALA A 62 4.43 8.09 -1.68
C ALA A 62 5.74 8.87 -1.95
N CYS A 63 5.72 10.18 -1.71
CA CYS A 63 6.88 11.05 -1.89
C CYS A 63 8.01 10.79 -0.87
N GLU A 64 7.67 10.44 0.38
CA GLU A 64 8.65 10.02 1.39
C GLU A 64 9.27 8.66 1.06
N SER A 65 8.47 7.72 0.57
CA SER A 65 8.94 6.42 0.10
C SER A 65 9.89 6.60 -1.08
N ALA A 66 9.48 7.37 -2.09
CA ALA A 66 10.33 7.74 -3.22
C ALA A 66 11.64 8.44 -2.78
N ALA A 67 11.58 9.34 -1.79
CA ALA A 67 12.78 9.97 -1.25
C ALA A 67 13.73 8.96 -0.59
N THR A 68 13.16 7.98 0.11
CA THR A 68 13.90 6.92 0.81
C THR A 68 14.54 5.94 -0.18
N GLU A 69 13.81 5.55 -1.24
CA GLU A 69 14.35 4.75 -2.36
C GLU A 69 15.50 5.47 -3.07
N LYS A 70 15.41 6.81 -3.18
CA LYS A 70 16.50 7.66 -3.69
C LYS A 70 17.60 7.93 -2.66
N LYS A 71 17.52 7.32 -1.47
CA LYS A 71 18.46 7.47 -0.34
C LYS A 71 18.70 8.93 0.06
N LEU A 72 17.70 9.78 -0.16
CA LEU A 72 17.74 11.18 0.24
C LEU A 72 17.52 11.27 1.75
N SER A 73 18.40 11.99 2.44
CA SER A 73 18.36 12.19 3.89
C SER A 73 18.41 13.68 4.23
N GLY A 74 18.04 14.02 5.47
CA GLY A 74 18.07 15.39 5.98
C GLY A 74 17.30 16.40 5.11
N ALA A 75 17.93 17.55 4.83
CA ALA A 75 17.33 18.63 4.07
C ALA A 75 16.97 18.25 2.61
N ALA A 76 17.72 17.34 2.01
CA ALA A 76 17.46 16.86 0.64
C ALA A 76 16.16 16.07 0.58
N ARG A 77 15.92 15.17 1.55
CA ARG A 77 14.65 14.45 1.72
C ARG A 77 13.49 15.41 1.85
N ALA A 78 13.59 16.38 2.75
CA ALA A 78 12.51 17.33 3.02
C ALA A 78 12.17 18.20 1.80
N SER A 79 13.19 18.63 1.04
CA SER A 79 12.99 19.44 -0.18
C SER A 79 12.39 18.62 -1.31
N PHE A 80 12.83 17.37 -1.48
CA PHE A 80 12.26 16.44 -2.46
C PHE A 80 10.80 16.12 -2.14
N THR A 81 10.49 15.72 -0.90
CA THR A 81 9.12 15.40 -0.50
C THR A 81 8.19 16.59 -0.69
N ARG A 82 8.61 17.81 -0.30
CA ARG A 82 7.81 19.03 -0.54
C ARG A 82 7.54 19.29 -2.02
N LYS A 83 8.53 19.09 -2.88
CA LYS A 83 8.40 19.30 -4.32
C LYS A 83 7.52 18.23 -4.96
N CYS A 84 7.77 16.96 -4.62
CA CYS A 84 6.99 15.81 -5.06
C CYS A 84 5.50 15.93 -4.69
N VAL A 85 5.16 16.33 -3.45
CA VAL A 85 3.74 16.51 -3.06
C VAL A 85 3.08 17.64 -3.85
N LYS A 86 3.84 18.71 -4.12
CA LYS A 86 3.36 19.83 -4.94
C LYS A 86 3.13 19.41 -6.38
N ASP A 87 4.06 18.63 -6.95
CA ASP A 87 3.97 18.11 -8.31
C ASP A 87 2.82 17.09 -8.42
N ALA A 88 2.63 16.21 -7.43
CA ALA A 88 1.50 15.28 -7.38
C ALA A 88 0.13 15.99 -7.31
N ALA A 89 0.08 17.20 -6.76
CA ALA A 89 -1.12 18.03 -6.79
C ALA A 89 -1.33 18.75 -8.15
N MET A 90 -0.30 18.84 -8.98
CA MET A 90 -0.31 19.48 -10.30
C MET A 90 -0.37 18.49 -11.47
N THR A 91 -0.02 17.22 -11.25
CA THR A 91 0.02 16.19 -12.29
C THR A 91 -0.91 15.03 -11.92
N PRO A 92 -2.19 15.06 -12.36
CA PRO A 92 -3.02 13.87 -12.32
C PRO A 92 -2.55 12.90 -13.41
N ALA A 93 -2.08 11.72 -12.97
CA ALA A 93 -1.84 10.53 -13.77
C ALA A 93 -0.79 10.63 -14.90
N ASP A 94 0.48 10.38 -14.55
CA ASP A 94 1.34 9.53 -15.39
C ASP A 94 2.33 8.80 -14.49
N GLN A 95 2.09 7.49 -14.35
CA GLN A 95 2.92 6.35 -13.88
C GLN A 95 2.02 5.31 -13.20
#